data_AF-A0A6C9QJM9-F1
#
_entry.id   AF-A0A6C9QJM9-F1
#
_cell.length_a   1.000
_cell.length_b   1.000
_cell.length_c   1.000
_cell.angle_alpha   90.00
_cell.angle_beta   90.00
_cell.angle_gamma   90.00
#
_symmetry.space_group_name_H-M   'P 1'
#
loop_
_entity.id
_entity.type
_entity.pdbx_description
1 polymer ?
#
loop_
_entity_poly.entity_id
_entity_poly.type
_entity_poly.pdbx_seq_one_letter_code
_entity_poly.pdbx_strand_id
1 'polypeptide(L)'
;MPENYTPAAAATGTWTEEEIRHQPRAWIRSLTNIDALRSALNNFLEPLLRKENLRVILTGAGTSAFIGDIIAPWLASHTGKNFSAVPTTDLVTNPMDYLNPAHPLLLISFGRSGNSPESVAAVELANHFVRE
;
A
#
# COMPACT_ATOMS: atom_id res chain seq x y z
N MET A 1 20.08 19.12 -7.18
CA MET A 1 19.19 20.12 -7.81
C MET A 1 17.84 19.46 -7.96
N PRO A 2 16.68 20.04 -7.57
CA PRO A 2 15.43 19.43 -7.96
C PRO A 2 15.25 19.76 -9.44
N GLU A 3 15.44 18.78 -10.31
CA GLU A 3 14.90 18.87 -11.66
C GLU A 3 13.38 19.02 -11.51
N ASN A 4 12.87 20.21 -11.83
CA ASN A 4 11.44 20.43 -11.91
C ASN A 4 10.95 19.64 -13.12
N TYR A 5 10.49 18.41 -12.89
CA TYR A 5 9.89 17.48 -13.87
C TYR A 5 8.60 18.07 -14.48
N THR A 6 8.74 19.14 -15.24
CA THR A 6 7.63 19.84 -15.88
C THR A 6 7.19 19.00 -17.07
N PRO A 7 5.95 18.47 -17.08
CA PRO A 7 5.48 17.67 -18.18
C PRO A 7 5.30 18.54 -19.43
N ALA A 8 5.56 17.96 -20.60
CA ALA A 8 5.11 18.54 -21.87
C ALA A 8 3.57 18.59 -21.91
N ALA A 9 3.02 19.46 -22.77
CA ALA A 9 1.57 19.51 -22.99
C ALA A 9 1.03 18.14 -23.47
N ALA A 10 -0.16 17.77 -23.00
CA ALA A 10 -0.85 16.56 -23.44
C ALA A 10 -1.48 16.79 -24.82
N ALA A 11 -0.82 16.31 -25.88
CA ALA A 11 -1.20 16.59 -27.27
C ALA A 11 -2.50 15.91 -27.70
N THR A 12 -2.90 14.83 -27.03
CA THR A 12 -4.16 14.12 -27.26
C THR A 12 -5.36 14.83 -26.62
N GLY A 13 -5.12 15.80 -25.71
CA GLY A 13 -6.17 16.46 -24.93
C GLY A 13 -6.87 15.55 -23.92
N THR A 14 -6.30 14.38 -23.58
CA THR A 14 -6.89 13.43 -22.63
C THR A 14 -6.30 13.55 -21.24
N TRP A 15 -7.13 13.26 -20.23
CA TRP A 15 -6.67 13.18 -18.83
C TRP A 15 -5.63 12.09 -18.64
N THR A 16 -5.77 10.94 -19.28
CA THR A 16 -4.82 9.82 -19.15
C THR A 16 -3.42 10.19 -19.62
N GLU A 17 -3.28 10.97 -20.69
CA GLU A 17 -1.95 11.43 -21.13
C GLU A 17 -1.33 12.40 -20.11
N GLU A 18 -2.12 13.33 -19.58
CA GLU A 18 -1.66 14.24 -18.52
C GLU A 18 -1.23 13.46 -17.28
N GLU A 19 -2.05 12.48 -16.87
CA GLU A 19 -1.80 11.58 -15.74
C GLU A 19 -0.47 10.83 -15.89
N ILE A 20 -0.20 10.27 -17.07
CA ILE A 20 1.05 9.57 -17.37
C ILE A 20 2.24 10.52 -17.33
N ARG A 21 2.13 11.70 -17.97
CA ARG A 21 3.23 12.66 -18.09
C ARG A 21 3.61 13.28 -16.76
N HIS A 22 2.67 13.44 -15.83
CA HIS A 22 2.94 14.06 -14.54
C HIS A 22 3.67 13.14 -13.54
N GLN A 23 3.77 11.83 -13.82
CA GLN A 23 4.25 10.84 -12.84
C GLN A 23 5.64 11.14 -12.25
N PRO A 24 6.68 11.51 -13.02
CA PRO A 24 8.00 11.81 -12.44
C PRO A 24 7.94 12.91 -11.37
N ARG A 25 7.14 13.96 -11.62
CA ARG A 25 6.90 15.03 -10.65
C ARG A 25 6.10 14.55 -9.45
N ALA A 26 5.08 13.73 -9.67
CA ALA A 26 4.25 13.19 -8.61
C ALA A 26 5.06 12.29 -7.66
N TRP A 27 5.98 11.49 -8.18
CA TRP A 27 6.85 10.61 -7.38
C TRP A 27 7.73 11.40 -6.42
N ILE A 28 8.45 12.41 -6.91
CA ILE A 28 9.31 13.24 -6.05
C ILE A 28 8.48 13.99 -5.02
N ARG A 29 7.34 14.57 -5.40
CA ARG A 29 6.42 15.21 -4.45
C ARG A 29 5.97 14.25 -3.34
N SER A 30 5.65 13.01 -3.70
CA SER A 30 5.24 11.99 -2.72
C SER A 30 6.40 11.62 -1.78
N LEU A 31 7.62 11.46 -2.29
CA LEU A 31 8.81 11.17 -1.47
C LEU A 31 9.15 12.33 -0.53
N THR A 32 9.12 13.58 -1.01
CA THR A 32 9.30 14.77 -0.16
C THR A 32 8.25 14.83 0.94
N ASN A 33 7.00 14.46 0.66
CA ASN A 33 5.96 14.38 1.68
C ASN A 33 6.24 13.28 2.72
N ILE A 34 6.73 12.11 2.28
CA ILE A 34 7.16 11.05 3.21
C ILE A 34 8.33 11.53 4.08
N ASP A 35 9.28 12.28 3.53
CA ASP A 35 10.39 12.86 4.30
C ASP A 35 9.89 13.84 5.38
N ALA A 36 8.91 14.69 5.04
CA ALA A 36 8.27 15.57 6.01
C ALA A 36 7.53 14.80 7.12
N LEU A 37 6.99 13.61 6.81
CA LEU A 37 6.27 12.74 7.74
C LEU A 37 7.17 11.70 8.43
N ARG A 38 8.48 11.69 8.16
CA ARG A 38 9.38 10.60 8.52
C ARG A 38 9.33 10.23 10.00
N SER A 39 9.42 11.21 10.89
CA SER A 39 9.39 10.98 12.33
C SER A 39 8.06 10.39 12.81
N ALA A 40 6.93 10.88 12.28
CA ALA A 40 5.61 10.36 12.63
C ALA A 40 5.41 8.91 12.14
N LEU A 41 5.85 8.62 10.92
CA LEU A 41 5.83 7.27 10.36
C LEU A 41 6.71 6.30 11.15
N ASN A 42 7.92 6.72 11.52
CA ASN A 42 8.82 5.89 12.33
C ASN A 42 8.23 5.58 13.71
N ASN A 43 7.65 6.58 14.38
CA ASN A 43 6.99 6.39 15.68
C ASN A 43 5.84 5.37 15.61
N PHE A 44 5.12 5.31 14.48
CA PHE A 44 4.06 4.33 14.26
C PHE A 44 4.61 2.94 13.89
N LEU A 45 5.56 2.87 12.93
CA LEU A 45 6.00 1.61 12.34
C LEU A 45 7.04 0.87 13.19
N GLU A 46 7.98 1.56 13.84
CA GLU A 46 9.06 0.90 14.56
C GLU A 46 8.59 -0.07 15.67
N PRO A 47 7.60 0.28 16.52
CA PRO A 47 7.10 -0.66 17.52
C PRO A 47 6.46 -1.91 16.90
N LEU A 48 5.79 -1.75 15.75
CA LEU A 48 5.17 -2.86 15.03
C LEU A 48 6.25 -3.77 14.43
N LEU A 49 7.21 -3.20 13.71
CA LEU A 49 8.27 -3.94 12.99
C LEU A 49 9.26 -4.69 13.90
N ARG A 50 9.25 -4.39 15.21
CA ARG A 50 9.98 -5.14 16.25
C ARG A 50 9.30 -6.44 16.66
N LYS A 51 8.00 -6.64 16.37
CA LYS A 51 7.29 -7.89 16.66
C LYS A 51 7.74 -8.97 15.66
N GLU A 52 8.40 -10.02 16.14
CA GLU A 52 8.97 -11.07 15.28
C GLU A 52 7.89 -11.82 14.48
N ASN A 53 6.70 -11.98 15.05
CA ASN A 53 5.57 -12.66 14.42
C ASN A 53 4.61 -11.70 13.68
N LEU A 54 4.99 -10.44 13.43
CA LEU A 54 4.18 -9.51 12.64
C LEU A 54 4.02 -10.05 11.21
N ARG A 55 2.78 -10.04 10.72
CA ARG A 55 2.50 -10.18 9.28
C ARG A 55 2.20 -8.82 8.69
N VAL A 56 2.73 -8.56 7.49
CA VAL A 56 2.42 -7.36 6.72
C VAL A 56 1.75 -7.77 5.42
N ILE A 57 0.49 -7.38 5.24
CA ILE A 57 -0.28 -7.68 4.03
C ILE A 57 -0.44 -6.40 3.23
N LEU A 58 -0.02 -6.43 1.96
CA LEU A 58 -0.30 -5.41 0.96
C LEU A 58 -1.57 -5.80 0.24
N THR A 59 -2.57 -4.91 0.24
CA THR A 59 -3.89 -5.21 -0.32
C THR A 59 -4.44 -4.06 -1.16
N GLY A 60 -5.20 -4.41 -2.20
CA GLY A 60 -5.89 -3.49 -3.09
C GLY A 60 -6.77 -4.26 -4.08
N ALA A 61 -7.61 -3.55 -4.84
CA ALA A 61 -8.44 -4.12 -5.91
C ALA A 61 -7.91 -3.73 -7.30
N GLY A 62 -7.98 -4.66 -8.26
CA GLY A 62 -7.57 -4.42 -9.64
C GLY A 62 -6.11 -3.97 -9.74
N THR A 63 -5.84 -2.86 -10.44
CA THR A 63 -4.48 -2.30 -10.58
C THR A 63 -3.79 -2.04 -9.23
N SER A 64 -4.55 -1.74 -8.17
CA SER A 64 -3.98 -1.53 -6.83
C SER A 64 -3.44 -2.82 -6.21
N ALA A 65 -3.96 -4.00 -6.58
CA ALA A 65 -3.42 -5.29 -6.11
C ALA A 65 -2.00 -5.53 -6.65
N PHE A 66 -1.75 -5.15 -7.91
CA PHE A 66 -0.47 -5.38 -8.58
C PHE A 66 0.71 -4.64 -7.90
N ILE A 67 0.45 -3.59 -7.12
CA ILE A 67 1.49 -2.95 -6.31
C ILE A 67 2.10 -4.00 -5.37
N GLY A 68 1.26 -4.76 -4.66
CA GLY A 68 1.70 -5.83 -3.76
C GLY A 68 2.45 -6.93 -4.50
N ASP A 69 1.92 -7.38 -5.64
CA ASP A 69 2.54 -8.45 -6.44
C ASP A 69 3.98 -8.10 -6.87
N ILE A 70 4.22 -6.82 -7.21
CA ILE A 70 5.55 -6.35 -7.63
C ILE A 70 6.50 -6.26 -6.43
N ILE A 71 6.07 -5.66 -5.30
CA ILE A 71 7.01 -5.24 -4.25
C ILE A 71 7.06 -6.17 -3.03
N ALA A 72 6.03 -6.98 -2.75
CA ALA A 72 5.99 -7.79 -1.54
C ALA A 72 7.15 -8.80 -1.44
N PRO A 73 7.52 -9.55 -2.50
CA PRO A 73 8.66 -10.48 -2.43
C PRO A 73 9.99 -9.75 -2.19
N TRP A 74 10.18 -8.60 -2.86
CA TRP A 74 11.38 -7.79 -2.68
C TRP A 74 11.46 -7.23 -1.26
N LEU A 75 10.37 -6.66 -0.73
CA LEU A 75 10.30 -6.16 0.64
C LEU A 75 10.58 -7.26 1.66
N ALA A 76 9.99 -8.45 1.48
CA ALA A 76 10.23 -9.59 2.37
C ALA A 76 11.72 -9.96 2.40
N SER A 77 12.35 -10.14 1.23
CA SER A 77 13.76 -10.51 1.13
C SER A 77 14.71 -9.41 1.61
N HIS A 78 14.39 -8.14 1.35
CA HIS A 78 15.24 -7.00 1.70
C HIS A 78 15.19 -6.68 3.20
N THR A 79 14.05 -6.88 3.84
CA THR A 79 13.83 -6.52 5.26
C THR A 79 13.87 -7.70 6.22
N GLY A 80 13.75 -8.93 5.72
CA GLY A 80 13.58 -10.13 6.54
C GLY A 80 12.25 -10.19 7.30
N LYS A 81 11.25 -9.37 6.91
CA LYS A 81 9.91 -9.34 7.52
C LYS A 81 8.89 -10.10 6.67
N ASN A 82 7.78 -10.50 7.30
CA ASN A 82 6.75 -11.32 6.66
C ASN A 82 5.79 -10.48 5.80
N PHE A 83 6.30 -9.96 4.68
CA PHE A 83 5.49 -9.28 3.67
C PHE A 83 4.81 -10.26 2.74
N SER A 84 3.53 -10.02 2.43
CA SER A 84 2.75 -10.76 1.44
C SER A 84 1.77 -9.82 0.72
N ALA A 85 1.31 -10.24 -0.46
CA ALA A 85 0.28 -9.54 -1.22
C ALA A 85 -0.99 -10.38 -1.23
N VAL A 86 -2.12 -9.78 -0.84
CA VAL A 86 -3.44 -10.41 -0.90
C VAL A 86 -4.45 -9.38 -1.41
N PRO A 87 -5.08 -9.57 -2.58
CA PRO A 87 -6.09 -8.65 -3.10
C PRO A 87 -7.25 -8.45 -2.11
N THR A 88 -7.86 -7.26 -2.10
CA THR A 88 -9.03 -7.00 -1.24
C THR A 88 -10.20 -7.89 -1.62
N THR A 89 -10.34 -8.23 -2.92
CA THR A 89 -11.36 -9.16 -3.41
C THR A 89 -11.26 -10.53 -2.75
N ASP A 90 -10.04 -10.97 -2.42
CA ASP A 90 -9.79 -12.29 -1.85
C ASP A 90 -9.97 -12.24 -0.33
N LEU A 91 -9.50 -11.15 0.31
CA LEU A 91 -9.75 -10.90 1.74
C LEU A 91 -11.24 -10.81 2.06
N VAL A 92 -12.04 -10.19 1.19
CA VAL A 92 -13.48 -10.01 1.42
C VAL A 92 -14.26 -11.31 1.19
N THR A 93 -13.87 -12.11 0.19
CA THR A 93 -14.59 -13.33 -0.15
C THR A 93 -14.19 -14.52 0.72
N ASN A 94 -12.93 -14.62 1.12
CA ASN A 94 -12.38 -15.74 1.89
C ASN A 94 -11.47 -15.27 3.04
N PRO A 95 -11.96 -14.44 3.97
CA PRO A 95 -11.14 -13.83 5.02
C PRO A 95 -10.38 -14.85 5.88
N MET A 96 -10.99 -16.01 6.15
CA MET A 96 -10.43 -17.07 7.00
C MET A 96 -9.15 -17.70 6.43
N ASP A 97 -8.97 -17.65 5.12
CA ASP A 97 -7.80 -18.26 4.46
C ASP A 97 -6.56 -17.37 4.59
N TYR A 98 -6.77 -16.07 4.81
CA TYR A 98 -5.70 -15.07 4.76
C TYR A 98 -5.47 -14.38 6.11
N LEU A 99 -6.51 -14.17 6.92
CA LEU A 99 -6.45 -13.47 8.21
C LEU A 99 -6.24 -14.47 9.34
N ASN A 100 -5.00 -14.57 9.82
CA ASN A 100 -4.63 -15.45 10.91
C ASN A 100 -4.74 -14.71 12.25
N PRO A 101 -5.68 -15.07 13.14
CA PRO A 101 -5.88 -14.41 14.43
C PRO A 101 -4.72 -14.60 15.42
N ALA A 102 -3.82 -15.55 15.18
CA ALA A 102 -2.70 -15.86 16.07
C ALA A 102 -1.50 -14.89 15.93
N HIS A 103 -1.52 -14.01 14.94
CA HIS A 103 -0.41 -13.13 14.61
C HIS A 103 -0.85 -11.66 14.50
N PRO A 104 -0.06 -10.70 15.02
CA PRO A 104 -0.28 -9.29 14.74
C PRO A 104 -0.28 -9.02 13.24
N LEU A 105 -1.13 -8.08 12.81
CA LEU A 105 -1.28 -7.72 11.40
C LEU A 105 -1.05 -6.22 11.20
N LEU A 106 -0.20 -5.89 10.24
CA LEU A 106 -0.16 -4.58 9.60
C LEU A 106 -0.77 -4.73 8.20
N LEU A 107 -1.94 -4.14 7.97
CA LEU A 107 -2.60 -4.15 6.67
C LEU A 107 -2.33 -2.82 5.93
N ILE A 108 -1.61 -2.89 4.81
CA ILE A 108 -1.31 -1.74 3.94
C ILE A 108 -2.33 -1.73 2.80
N SER A 109 -3.34 -0.85 2.89
CA SER A 109 -4.46 -0.80 1.94
C SER A 109 -4.24 0.27 0.86
N PHE A 110 -4.17 -0.15 -0.40
CA PHE A 110 -4.06 0.72 -1.57
C PHE A 110 -5.44 0.99 -2.19
N GLY A 111 -5.75 2.28 -2.42
CA GLY A 111 -6.97 2.67 -3.13
C GLY A 111 -6.84 4.07 -3.75
N ARG A 112 -7.26 4.22 -5.02
CA ARG A 112 -7.25 5.52 -5.71
C ARG A 112 -8.34 6.46 -5.19
N SER A 113 -9.56 5.97 -5.05
CA SER A 113 -10.71 6.75 -4.57
C SER A 113 -10.94 6.64 -3.07
N GLY A 114 -10.38 5.61 -2.42
CA GLY A 114 -10.67 5.25 -1.03
C GLY A 114 -12.09 4.73 -0.77
N ASN A 115 -12.95 4.66 -1.80
CA ASN A 115 -14.39 4.39 -1.68
C ASN A 115 -14.81 3.06 -2.31
N SER A 116 -13.86 2.16 -2.62
CA SER A 116 -14.21 0.80 -3.04
C SER A 116 -14.83 0.08 -1.83
N PRO A 117 -16.04 -0.49 -1.96
CA PRO A 117 -16.66 -1.29 -0.89
C PRO A 117 -15.73 -2.38 -0.37
N GLU A 118 -14.95 -3.00 -1.26
CA GLU A 118 -13.99 -4.05 -0.94
C GLU A 118 -12.83 -3.53 -0.09
N SER A 119 -12.34 -2.31 -0.35
CA SER A 119 -11.29 -1.69 0.48
C SER A 119 -11.75 -1.45 1.92
N VAL A 120 -12.98 -0.96 2.09
CA VAL A 120 -13.55 -0.73 3.44
C VAL A 120 -13.81 -2.05 4.14
N ALA A 121 -14.45 -3.00 3.45
CA ALA A 121 -14.77 -4.31 4.01
C ALA A 121 -13.51 -5.10 4.42
N ALA A 122 -12.41 -5.02 3.65
CA ALA A 122 -11.17 -5.68 4.01
C ALA A 122 -10.59 -5.18 5.35
N VAL A 123 -10.70 -3.88 5.64
CA VAL A 123 -10.28 -3.30 6.92
C VAL A 123 -11.19 -3.76 8.06
N GLU A 124 -12.51 -3.75 7.84
CA GLU A 124 -13.48 -4.22 8.84
C GLU A 124 -13.27 -5.69 9.20
N LEU A 125 -13.05 -6.55 8.20
CA LEU A 125 -12.76 -7.97 8.40
C LEU A 125 -11.43 -8.17 9.12
N ALA A 126 -10.38 -7.43 8.75
CA ALA A 126 -9.10 -7.50 9.45
C ALA A 126 -9.24 -7.20 10.94
N ASN A 127 -9.99 -6.15 11.30
CA ASN A 127 -10.26 -5.80 12.70
C ASN A 127 -11.17 -6.83 13.42
N HIS A 128 -12.06 -7.49 12.68
CA HIS A 128 -12.92 -8.54 13.24
C HIS A 128 -12.12 -9.81 13.57
N PHE A 129 -11.23 -10.22 12.66
CA PHE A 129 -10.49 -11.48 12.75
C PHE A 129 -9.19 -11.38 13.54
N VAL A 130 -8.49 -10.24 13.47
CA VAL A 130 -7.22 -10.04 14.15
C VAL A 130 -7.42 -8.99 15.25
N ARG A 131 -7.28 -9.42 16.50
CA ARG A 131 -7.34 -8.51 17.66
C ARG A 131 -5.97 -7.88 17.89
N GLU A 132 -5.95 -6.67 18.45
CA GLU A 132 -4.72 -5.93 18.79
C GLU A 132 -3.76 -6.68 19.72
#